data_AF-A0AAD9RQ33-F1
#
_entry.id   AF-A0AAD9RQ33-F1
#
_cell.length_a   1.000
_cell.length_b   1.000
_cell.length_c   1.000
_cell.angle_alpha   90.00
_cell.angle_beta   90.00
_cell.angle_gamma   90.00
#
_symmetry.space_group_name_H-M   'P 1'
#
loop_
_entity.id
_entity.type
_entity.pdbx_description
1 polymer ?
#
loop_
_entity_poly.entity_id
_entity_poly.type
_entity_poly.pdbx_seq_one_letter_code
_entity_poly.pdbx_strand_id
1 'polypeptide(L)'
;MDYVPRFAPGHRRQEREIIFFFSLELYLNATRKMTNLVCVEDYEKYAMNNLPPSVRDYYKSGAGEEHSLRWNREAFRRYRVRPKFLRDVSKRDTSTTVLGEKISMPLGVAPTAMQRMAHPDGECANVRVLNAAVGIKAHGR
;
A
#
# COMPACT_ATOMS: atom_id res chain seq x y z
N MET A 1 -8.09 22.91 -30.56
CA MET A 1 -8.97 22.57 -31.70
C MET A 1 -9.69 21.32 -31.24
N ASP A 2 -10.79 21.56 -30.54
CA ASP A 2 -11.33 20.63 -29.55
C ASP A 2 -12.44 19.81 -30.20
N TYR A 3 -12.25 18.50 -30.25
CA TYR A 3 -13.24 17.58 -30.79
C TYR A 3 -14.10 17.05 -29.64
N VAL A 4 -15.27 17.67 -29.43
CA VAL A 4 -16.32 17.15 -28.55
C VAL A 4 -17.39 16.52 -29.42
N PRO A 5 -17.62 15.19 -29.37
CA PRO A 5 -18.66 14.55 -30.16
C PRO A 5 -20.05 14.92 -29.60
N ARG A 6 -20.92 15.47 -30.46
CA ARG A 6 -22.34 15.69 -30.16
C ARG A 6 -23.10 14.37 -30.40
N PHE A 7 -23.62 13.77 -29.34
CA PHE A 7 -24.53 12.62 -29.43
C PHE A 7 -25.99 13.08 -29.57
N ALA A 8 -26.71 12.48 -30.53
CA ALA A 8 -28.12 12.75 -30.80
C ALA A 8 -29.06 12.19 -29.69
N PRO A 9 -30.20 12.84 -29.39
CA PRO A 9 -31.06 12.43 -28.27
C PRO A 9 -32.06 11.34 -28.70
N GLY A 10 -31.93 10.13 -28.15
CA GLY A 10 -32.98 9.11 -28.33
C GLY A 10 -32.80 7.74 -27.67
N HIS A 11 -31.59 7.32 -27.29
CA HIS A 11 -31.33 5.93 -26.84
C HIS A 11 -30.67 5.87 -25.44
N ARG A 12 -31.12 6.71 -24.49
CA ARG A 12 -30.38 7.00 -23.24
C ARG A 12 -30.60 6.03 -22.05
N ARG A 13 -31.42 4.98 -22.21
CA ARG A 13 -31.77 4.08 -21.09
C ARG A 13 -30.83 2.88 -20.94
N GLN A 14 -30.38 2.26 -22.05
CA GLN A 14 -29.42 1.14 -22.02
C GLN A 14 -27.99 1.57 -21.72
N GLU A 15 -27.55 2.73 -22.21
CA GLU A 15 -26.17 3.22 -22.02
C GLU A 15 -25.84 3.51 -20.55
N ARG A 16 -26.82 3.96 -19.76
CA ARG A 16 -26.63 4.20 -18.31
C ARG A 16 -26.45 2.90 -17.53
N GLU A 17 -27.17 1.84 -17.91
CA GLU A 17 -26.98 0.53 -17.28
C GLU A 17 -25.66 -0.11 -17.69
N ILE A 18 -25.23 0.05 -18.96
CA ILE A 18 -23.94 -0.46 -19.44
C ILE A 18 -22.78 0.28 -18.75
N ILE A 19 -22.82 1.60 -18.61
CA ILE A 19 -21.79 2.37 -17.90
C ILE A 19 -21.77 2.03 -16.41
N PHE A 20 -22.93 1.84 -15.79
CA PHE A 20 -23.03 1.43 -14.39
C PHE A 20 -22.48 0.01 -14.17
N PHE A 21 -22.78 -0.91 -15.08
CA PHE A 21 -22.29 -2.29 -15.04
C PHE A 21 -20.77 -2.36 -15.24
N PHE A 22 -20.23 -1.61 -16.20
CA PHE A 22 -18.78 -1.51 -16.43
C PHE A 22 -18.04 -0.88 -15.24
N SER A 23 -18.63 0.15 -14.63
CA SER A 23 -18.10 0.81 -13.43
C SER A 23 -18.12 -0.14 -12.23
N LEU A 24 -19.22 -0.89 -12.03
CA LEU A 24 -19.35 -1.85 -10.95
C LEU A 24 -18.43 -3.05 -11.13
N GLU A 25 -18.22 -3.52 -12.36
CA GLU A 25 -17.29 -4.62 -12.67
C GLU A 25 -15.83 -4.19 -12.56
N LEU A 26 -15.48 -2.95 -12.94
CA LEU A 26 -14.19 -2.33 -12.62
C LEU A 26 -13.99 -2.22 -11.11
N TYR A 27 -15.02 -1.81 -10.37
CA TYR A 27 -14.98 -1.66 -8.92
C TYR A 27 -14.85 -3.00 -8.20
N LEU A 28 -15.64 -4.00 -8.61
CA LEU A 28 -15.58 -5.40 -8.15
C LEU A 28 -14.25 -6.04 -8.48
N ASN A 29 -13.70 -5.82 -9.69
CA ASN A 29 -12.39 -6.33 -10.07
C ASN A 29 -11.27 -5.62 -9.29
N ALA A 30 -11.36 -4.32 -9.04
CA ALA A 30 -10.39 -3.58 -8.23
C ALA A 30 -10.39 -4.07 -6.76
N THR A 31 -11.59 -4.25 -6.17
CA THR A 31 -11.72 -4.81 -4.81
C THR A 31 -11.27 -6.28 -4.76
N ARG A 32 -11.63 -7.10 -5.76
CA ARG A 32 -11.20 -8.50 -5.88
C ARG A 32 -9.68 -8.65 -6.09
N LYS A 33 -9.04 -7.67 -6.74
CA LYS A 33 -7.59 -7.64 -6.96
C LYS A 33 -6.84 -7.25 -5.69
N MET A 34 -7.38 -6.35 -4.85
CA MET A 34 -6.83 -6.07 -3.52
C MET A 34 -6.97 -7.25 -2.55
N THR A 35 -8.07 -8.02 -2.61
CA THR A 35 -8.28 -9.18 -1.72
C THR A 35 -7.31 -10.35 -1.98
N ASN A 36 -6.53 -10.33 -3.05
CA ASN A 36 -5.55 -11.37 -3.39
C ASN A 36 -4.10 -11.02 -3.00
N LEU A 37 -3.85 -9.88 -2.35
CA LEU A 37 -2.52 -9.50 -1.88
C LEU A 37 -2.35 -9.96 -0.43
N VAL A 38 -1.52 -10.99 -0.22
CA VAL A 38 -1.41 -11.67 1.08
C VAL A 38 -0.11 -11.34 1.80
N CYS A 39 0.99 -11.17 1.06
CA CYS A 39 2.28 -10.76 1.62
C CYS A 39 2.80 -9.45 1.02
N VAL A 40 3.82 -8.87 1.65
CA VAL A 40 4.43 -7.60 1.23
C VAL A 40 4.98 -7.68 -0.20
N GLU A 41 5.50 -8.85 -0.58
CA GLU A 41 6.02 -9.10 -1.93
C GLU A 41 4.93 -9.03 -3.01
N ASP A 42 3.66 -9.33 -2.67
CA ASP A 42 2.55 -9.19 -3.60
C ASP A 42 2.25 -7.72 -3.89
N TYR A 43 2.35 -6.86 -2.87
CA TYR A 43 2.24 -5.41 -3.04
C TYR A 43 3.40 -4.86 -3.87
N GLU A 44 4.63 -5.35 -3.68
CA GLU A 44 5.79 -4.98 -4.51
C GLU A 44 5.53 -5.33 -5.97
N LYS A 45 5.12 -6.58 -6.27
CA LYS A 45 4.79 -7.01 -7.64
C LYS A 45 3.65 -6.20 -8.24
N TYR A 46 2.60 -5.94 -7.47
CA TYR A 46 1.48 -5.12 -7.92
C TYR A 46 1.97 -3.70 -8.28
N ALA A 47 2.76 -3.06 -7.42
CA ALA A 47 3.31 -1.74 -7.68
C ALA A 47 4.19 -1.72 -8.94
N MET A 48 5.07 -2.72 -9.11
CA MET A 48 5.94 -2.83 -10.29
C MET A 48 5.17 -3.00 -11.61
N ASN A 49 3.94 -3.52 -11.57
CA ASN A 49 3.10 -3.69 -12.75
C ASN A 49 2.23 -2.48 -13.06
N ASN A 50 1.97 -1.59 -12.09
CA ASN A 50 1.03 -0.48 -12.25
C ASN A 50 1.70 0.91 -12.23
N LEU A 51 2.93 1.04 -11.73
CA LEU A 51 3.66 2.31 -11.70
C LEU A 51 4.37 2.59 -13.03
N PRO A 52 4.50 3.87 -13.44
CA PRO A 52 5.31 4.26 -14.59
C PRO A 52 6.79 3.83 -14.42
N PRO A 53 7.52 3.50 -15.50
CA PRO A 53 8.89 3.00 -15.43
C PRO A 53 9.84 3.85 -14.58
N SER A 54 9.88 5.17 -14.79
CA SER A 54 10.74 6.09 -14.04
C SER A 54 10.45 6.10 -12.54
N VAL A 55 9.16 5.98 -12.17
CA VAL A 55 8.72 5.95 -10.78
C VAL A 55 9.09 4.62 -10.12
N ARG A 56 8.99 3.51 -10.84
CA ARG A 56 9.43 2.20 -10.35
C ARG A 56 10.92 2.18 -10.04
N ASP A 57 11.73 2.71 -10.95
CA ASP A 57 13.18 2.71 -10.80
C ASP A 57 13.61 3.58 -9.61
N TYR A 58 12.90 4.70 -9.38
CA TYR A 58 13.11 5.53 -8.19
C TYR A 58 12.87 4.76 -6.88
N TYR A 59 11.77 4.02 -6.77
CA TYR A 59 11.41 3.34 -5.51
C TYR A 59 12.16 2.02 -5.28
N LYS A 60 12.52 1.32 -6.36
CA LYS A 60 13.14 0.00 -6.27
C LYS A 60 14.66 0.06 -6.06
N SER A 61 15.30 1.12 -6.54
CA SER A 61 16.76 1.18 -6.62
C SER A 61 17.46 1.34 -5.27
N GLY A 62 18.66 0.78 -5.19
CA GLY A 62 19.63 0.99 -4.11
C GLY A 62 20.90 1.70 -4.62
N ALA A 63 21.87 1.86 -3.72
CA ALA A 63 23.15 2.47 -4.08
C ALA A 63 24.08 1.48 -4.80
N GLY A 64 24.74 1.94 -5.88
CA GLY A 64 25.73 1.16 -6.62
C GLY A 64 25.16 -0.17 -7.15
N GLU A 65 25.86 -1.27 -6.89
CA GLU A 65 25.42 -2.64 -7.23
C GLU A 65 24.37 -3.22 -6.26
N GLU A 66 23.80 -2.40 -5.38
CA GLU A 66 22.70 -2.74 -4.47
C GLU A 66 23.03 -3.87 -3.46
N HIS A 67 24.32 -4.12 -3.19
CA HIS A 67 24.76 -5.12 -2.24
C HIS A 67 24.14 -4.95 -0.85
N SER A 68 24.15 -3.72 -0.32
CA SER A 68 23.59 -3.43 1.00
C SER A 68 22.07 -3.64 1.05
N LEU A 69 21.36 -3.35 -0.04
CA LEU A 69 19.91 -3.60 -0.15
C LEU A 69 19.62 -5.11 -0.06
N ARG A 70 20.40 -5.93 -0.77
CA ARG A 70 20.30 -7.39 -0.72
C ARG A 70 20.65 -7.93 0.67
N TRP A 71 21.74 -7.46 1.27
CA TRP A 71 22.18 -7.90 2.59
C TRP A 71 21.17 -7.59 3.69
N ASN A 72 20.48 -6.44 3.63
CA ASN A 72 19.43 -6.11 4.60
C ASN A 72 18.30 -7.15 4.60
N ARG A 73 17.88 -7.65 3.43
CA ARG A 73 16.86 -8.71 3.31
C ARG A 73 17.41 -10.07 3.79
N GLU A 74 18.63 -10.41 3.39
CA GLU A 74 19.27 -11.68 3.77
C GLU A 74 19.59 -11.76 5.26
N ALA A 75 19.86 -10.62 5.91
CA ALA A 75 20.20 -10.56 7.32
C ALA A 75 19.15 -11.24 8.21
N PHE A 76 17.86 -11.03 7.92
CA PHE A 76 16.75 -11.63 8.66
C PHE A 76 16.65 -13.14 8.46
N ARG A 77 17.07 -13.67 7.30
CA ARG A 77 17.06 -15.11 7.02
C ARG A 77 18.09 -15.89 7.83
N ARG A 78 19.05 -15.21 8.46
CA ARG A 78 20.04 -15.83 9.36
C ARG A 78 19.41 -16.22 10.70
N TYR A 79 18.32 -15.59 11.10
CA TYR A 79 17.64 -15.85 12.35
C TYR A 79 16.55 -16.91 12.17
N ARG A 80 16.28 -17.66 13.25
CA ARG A 80 15.21 -18.65 13.34
C ARG A 80 14.40 -18.37 14.59
N VAL A 81 13.08 -18.48 14.49
CA VAL A 81 12.19 -18.39 15.65
C VAL A 81 12.23 -19.73 16.38
N ARG A 82 12.51 -19.71 17.69
CA ARG A 82 12.39 -20.88 18.56
C ARG A 82 11.03 -20.83 19.27
N PRO A 83 9.98 -21.52 18.76
CA PRO A 83 8.66 -21.48 19.38
C PRO A 83 8.70 -22.10 20.79
N LYS A 84 7.91 -21.53 21.70
CA LYS A 84 7.66 -22.11 23.02
C LYS A 84 6.28 -22.78 22.98
N PHE A 85 6.23 -24.07 23.28
CA PHE A 85 5.01 -24.87 23.25
C PHE A 85 4.26 -24.82 24.58
N LEU A 86 2.98 -25.21 24.55
CA LEU A 86 2.10 -25.30 25.73
C LEU A 86 1.99 -23.98 26.52
N ARG A 87 2.04 -22.85 25.81
CA ARG A 87 1.78 -21.53 26.38
C ARG A 87 0.39 -21.07 25.96
N ASP A 88 -0.41 -20.62 26.92
CA ASP A 88 -1.66 -19.94 26.58
C ASP A 88 -1.32 -18.63 25.85
N VAL A 89 -1.82 -18.52 24.63
CA VAL A 89 -1.67 -17.37 23.74
C VAL A 89 -3.05 -16.84 23.33
N SER A 90 -4.12 -17.20 24.03
CA SER A 90 -5.49 -16.75 23.75
C SER A 90 -5.60 -15.23 23.67
N LYS A 91 -4.87 -14.52 24.54
CA LYS A 91 -4.73 -13.06 24.52
C LYS A 91 -3.31 -12.69 24.08
N ARG A 92 -3.22 -11.77 23.11
CA ARG A 92 -1.96 -11.26 22.55
C ARG A 92 -2.03 -9.75 22.56
N ASP A 93 -1.04 -9.11 23.16
CA ASP A 93 -0.88 -7.66 23.10
C ASP A 93 0.43 -7.36 22.36
N THR A 94 0.31 -6.67 21.23
CA THR A 94 1.44 -6.19 20.43
C THR A 94 1.79 -4.74 20.75
N SER A 95 1.03 -4.08 21.63
CA SER A 95 1.23 -2.68 21.94
C SER A 95 2.57 -2.45 22.62
N THR A 96 3.22 -1.34 22.29
CA THR A 96 4.52 -0.97 22.86
C THR A 96 4.63 0.54 22.96
N THR A 97 5.73 1.03 23.53
CA THR A 97 6.02 2.46 23.64
C THR A 97 7.32 2.74 22.87
N VAL A 98 7.27 3.72 21.97
CA VAL A 98 8.42 4.16 21.17
C VAL A 98 8.56 5.66 21.34
N LEU A 99 9.75 6.12 21.77
CA LEU A 99 10.04 7.54 22.01
C LEU A 99 9.02 8.24 22.96
N GLY A 100 8.48 7.50 23.93
CA GLY A 100 7.49 8.02 24.89
C GLY A 100 6.03 7.91 24.44
N GLU A 101 5.78 7.59 23.17
CA GLU A 101 4.44 7.45 22.61
C GLU A 101 3.98 6.00 22.59
N LYS A 102 2.72 5.77 22.99
CA LYS A 102 2.10 4.43 22.97
C LYS A 102 1.60 4.11 21.57
N ILE A 103 1.99 2.96 21.04
CA ILE A 103 1.58 2.46 19.71
C ILE A 103 0.94 1.06 19.83
N SER A 104 0.03 0.72 18.92
CA SER A 104 -0.74 -0.54 18.97
C SER A 104 0.05 -1.79 18.55
N MET A 105 1.13 -1.61 17.78
CA MET A 105 2.02 -2.67 17.31
C MET A 105 3.44 -2.14 17.11
N PRO A 106 4.49 -2.97 17.14
CA PRO A 106 5.88 -2.53 17.04
C PRO A 106 6.31 -2.31 15.58
N LEU A 107 5.48 -1.64 14.78
CA LEU A 107 5.71 -1.35 13.36
C LEU A 107 5.43 0.13 13.08
N GLY A 108 6.14 0.67 12.10
CA GLY A 108 5.95 2.04 11.64
C GLY A 108 6.33 2.18 10.17
N VAL A 109 6.07 3.36 9.59
CA VAL A 109 6.48 3.69 8.22
C VAL A 109 7.71 4.59 8.30
N ALA A 110 8.79 4.16 7.67
CA ALA A 110 10.00 4.97 7.53
C ALA A 110 9.72 6.18 6.62
N PRO A 111 10.43 7.32 6.80
CA PRO A 111 10.27 8.48 5.94
C PRO A 111 10.66 8.12 4.49
N THR A 112 9.71 8.28 3.58
CA THR A 112 9.91 8.09 2.14
C THR A 112 9.41 9.33 1.41
N ALA A 113 10.23 9.85 0.50
CA ALA A 113 9.92 11.07 -0.23
C ALA A 113 9.12 10.80 -1.52
N MET A 114 8.50 11.85 -2.03
CA MET A 114 7.86 11.89 -3.36
C MET A 114 6.71 10.88 -3.54
N GLN A 115 5.95 10.60 -2.48
CA GLN A 115 4.88 9.59 -2.50
C GLN A 115 3.76 9.93 -3.49
N ARG A 116 3.62 11.21 -3.85
CA ARG A 116 2.73 11.67 -4.92
C ARG A 116 3.03 11.09 -6.30
N MET A 117 4.25 10.59 -6.54
CA MET A 117 4.56 9.85 -7.76
C MET A 117 3.86 8.50 -7.83
N ALA A 118 3.54 7.90 -6.67
CA ALA A 118 2.86 6.61 -6.60
C ALA A 118 1.34 6.74 -6.43
N HIS A 119 0.87 7.75 -5.70
CA HIS A 119 -0.55 7.97 -5.46
C HIS A 119 -0.83 9.46 -5.22
N PRO A 120 -1.90 10.07 -5.77
CA PRO A 120 -2.16 11.51 -5.68
C PRO A 120 -2.19 12.06 -4.23
N ASP A 121 -2.71 11.27 -3.29
CA ASP A 121 -2.77 11.66 -1.87
C ASP A 121 -1.42 11.68 -1.16
N GLY A 122 -0.39 11.01 -1.71
CA GLY A 122 0.97 10.95 -1.18
C GLY A 122 1.05 10.69 0.33
N GLU A 123 1.87 11.50 1.01
CA GLU A 123 2.19 11.42 2.43
C GLU A 123 0.96 11.53 3.34
N CYS A 124 -0.06 12.27 2.91
CA CYS A 124 -1.31 12.41 3.66
C CYS A 124 -2.05 11.07 3.79
N ALA A 125 -2.02 10.22 2.76
CA ALA A 125 -2.62 8.89 2.84
C ALA A 125 -1.91 8.02 3.89
N ASN A 126 -0.58 8.05 3.93
CA ASN A 126 0.20 7.31 4.91
C ASN A 126 -0.08 7.77 6.35
N VAL A 127 -0.18 9.08 6.58
CA VAL A 127 -0.53 9.61 7.91
C VAL A 127 -1.92 9.15 8.35
N ARG A 128 -2.92 9.19 7.46
CA ARG A 128 -4.29 8.72 7.78
C ARG A 128 -4.30 7.25 8.17
N VAL A 129 -3.60 6.40 7.41
CA VAL A 129 -3.51 4.96 7.67
C VAL A 129 -2.78 4.70 8.99
N LEU A 130 -1.64 5.35 9.24
CA LEU A 130 -0.87 5.18 10.47
C LEU A 130 -1.65 5.60 11.72
N ASN A 131 -2.39 6.71 11.63
CA ASN A 131 -3.22 7.18 12.74
C ASN A 131 -4.31 6.14 13.06
N ALA A 132 -5.00 5.63 12.03
CA ALA A 132 -6.07 4.66 12.20
C ALA A 132 -5.57 3.27 12.67
N ALA A 133 -4.44 2.78 12.13
CA ALA A 133 -3.98 1.42 12.35
C ALA A 133 -3.01 1.27 13.54
N VAL A 134 -2.10 2.24 13.71
CA VAL A 134 -0.99 2.16 14.67
C VAL A 134 -1.17 3.12 15.85
N GLY A 135 -1.99 4.15 15.68
CA GLY A 135 -2.18 5.22 16.67
C GLY A 135 -1.07 6.26 16.66
N ILE A 136 -0.20 6.26 15.65
CA ILE A 136 0.85 7.27 15.50
C ILE A 136 0.22 8.59 15.07
N LYS A 137 0.40 9.63 15.88
CA LYS A 137 -0.03 10.99 15.55
C LYS A 137 1.09 11.69 14.79
N ALA A 138 0.73 12.39 13.72
CA ALA A 138 1.64 13.35 13.12
C ALA A 138 1.81 14.51 14.11
N HIS A 139 3.01 14.69 14.66
CA HIS A 139 3.34 15.92 15.37
C HIS A 139 3.48 17.02 14.30
N GLY A 140 2.43 17.86 14.20
CA GLY A 140 2.45 19.04 13.37
C GLY A 140 3.55 20.00 13.82
N ARG A 141 4.29 20.54 12.84
CA ARG A 141 4.77 21.91 12.95
C ARG A 141 3.67 22.83 12.44
#